data_AF-M7BTI4-F1
#
_entry.id   AF-M7BTI4-F1
#
_cell.length_a   1.000
_cell.length_b   1.000
_cell.length_c   1.000
_cell.angle_alpha   90.00
_cell.angle_beta   90.00
_cell.angle_gamma   90.00
#
_symmetry.space_group_name_H-M   'P 1'
#
loop_
_entity.id
_entity.type
_entity.pdbx_description
1 polymer ?
#
loop_
_entity_poly.entity_id
_entity_poly.type
_entity_poly.pdbx_seq_one_letter_code
_entity_poly.pdbx_strand_id
1 'polypeptide(L)'
;MVGALQLASYRRFVMLFMDDLGHISQWSAIMAGSLAGTVATVVTYPTDVVKTRLIVQNRLEPSYKGILHAFYTIYHQEGFLALYRGVSLTVLGAIPFSAGSFFVYINLNKIWQEPSFRFSPLQNFINGCLAAGVAQTLSFPFETVKRKMQAQSPCLPHYGGVDIRFTGMVDCFRQTVKTKSVLGLWCGLTANLLKIVPYYGVMFSTFEFCKRVCLYRNGYIESPLSYKLIPGVDQSLQPQELQELKFLRRGNFEPPKPTLEN
;
A
#
# COMPACT_ATOMS: atom_id res chain seq x y z
N MET A 1 10.91 1.06 0.04
CA MET A 1 11.44 0.90 -1.34
C MET A 1 10.37 1.12 -2.40
N VAL A 2 9.32 0.29 -2.47
CA VAL A 2 8.24 0.42 -3.47
C VAL A 2 7.61 1.82 -3.49
N GLY A 3 7.18 2.34 -2.33
CA GLY A 3 6.57 3.67 -2.26
C GLY A 3 7.50 4.82 -2.69
N ALA A 4 8.81 4.69 -2.44
CA ALA A 4 9.79 5.70 -2.87
C ALA A 4 10.02 5.65 -4.39
N LEU A 5 10.11 4.45 -4.97
CA LEU A 5 10.21 4.24 -6.42
C LEU A 5 8.95 4.72 -7.14
N GLN A 6 7.77 4.41 -6.60
CA GLN A 6 6.50 4.87 -7.14
C GLN A 6 6.41 6.39 -7.08
N LEU A 7 6.77 7.02 -5.95
CA LEU A 7 6.75 8.48 -5.83
C LEU A 7 7.76 9.16 -6.78
N ALA A 8 8.97 8.62 -6.90
CA ALA A 8 10.00 9.13 -7.80
C ALA A 8 9.58 9.00 -9.28
N SER A 9 9.03 7.84 -9.65
CA SER A 9 8.51 7.59 -11.00
C SER A 9 7.30 8.46 -11.29
N TYR A 10 6.38 8.58 -10.34
CA TYR A 10 5.19 9.42 -10.43
C TYR A 10 5.56 10.88 -10.66
N ARG A 11 6.52 11.43 -9.90
CA ARG A 11 7.00 12.80 -10.12
C ARG A 11 7.55 12.99 -11.54
N ARG A 12 8.31 12.03 -12.06
CA ARG A 12 8.83 12.09 -13.44
C ARG A 12 7.72 12.02 -14.49
N PHE A 13 6.76 11.12 -14.33
CA PHE A 13 5.64 11.00 -15.26
C PHE A 13 4.73 12.22 -15.19
N VAL A 14 4.44 12.74 -14.01
CA VAL A 14 3.66 13.97 -13.85
C VAL A 14 4.36 15.14 -14.53
N MET A 15 5.68 15.31 -14.35
CA MET A 15 6.43 16.38 -15.05
C MET A 15 6.42 16.22 -16.57
N LEU A 16 6.31 15.00 -17.09
CA LEU A 16 6.18 14.72 -18.52
C LEU A 16 4.78 15.00 -19.08
N PHE A 17 3.74 14.89 -18.25
CA PHE A 17 2.33 15.06 -18.63
C PHE A 17 1.73 16.39 -18.14
N MET A 18 2.54 17.29 -17.59
CA MET A 18 2.10 18.59 -17.11
C MET A 18 2.20 19.60 -18.26
N ASP A 19 1.08 20.21 -18.63
CA ASP A 19 1.06 21.29 -19.62
C ASP A 19 1.77 22.54 -19.07
N ASP A 20 2.19 23.46 -19.95
CA ASP A 20 2.92 24.70 -19.60
C ASP A 20 2.16 25.61 -18.60
N LEU A 21 0.87 25.36 -18.37
CA LEU A 21 -0.01 26.05 -17.42
C LEU A 21 -0.06 25.41 -16.01
N GLY A 22 0.63 24.29 -15.78
CA GLY A 22 0.71 23.62 -14.47
C GLY A 22 -0.55 22.84 -14.05
N HIS A 23 -1.54 22.67 -14.94
CA HIS A 23 -2.75 21.92 -14.68
C HIS A 23 -2.65 20.48 -15.18
N ILE A 24 -3.05 19.52 -14.35
CA ILE A 24 -3.03 18.08 -14.67
C ILE A 24 -4.49 17.62 -14.81
N SER A 25 -4.85 17.10 -15.97
CA SER A 25 -6.15 16.45 -16.18
C SER A 25 -6.30 15.21 -15.28
N GLN A 26 -7.51 14.96 -14.76
CA GLN A 26 -7.77 13.79 -13.92
C GLN A 26 -7.38 12.48 -14.62
N TRP A 27 -7.60 12.39 -15.93
CA TRP A 27 -7.20 11.23 -16.73
C TRP A 27 -5.69 11.10 -16.88
N SER A 28 -4.97 12.20 -17.09
CA SER A 28 -3.50 12.16 -17.18
C SER A 28 -2.86 11.83 -15.83
N ALA A 29 -3.43 12.29 -14.72
CA ALA A 29 -3.03 11.89 -13.38
C ALA A 29 -3.24 10.39 -13.12
N ILE A 30 -4.38 9.82 -13.53
CA ILE A 30 -4.66 8.38 -13.42
C ILE A 30 -3.63 7.58 -14.23
N MET A 31 -3.38 7.95 -15.49
CA MET A 31 -2.40 7.26 -16.32
C MET A 31 -0.99 7.36 -15.77
N ALA A 32 -0.57 8.56 -15.32
CA ALA A 32 0.75 8.77 -14.71
C ALA A 32 0.91 7.93 -13.43
N GLY A 33 -0.14 7.84 -12.60
CA GLY A 33 -0.19 6.99 -11.43
C GLY A 33 -0.08 5.51 -11.76
N SER A 34 -0.84 5.03 -12.74
CA SER A 34 -0.80 3.64 -13.20
C SER A 34 0.55 3.26 -13.78
N LEU A 35 1.12 4.08 -14.68
CA LEU A 35 2.44 3.87 -15.27
C LEU A 35 3.54 3.87 -14.21
N ALA A 36 3.52 4.83 -13.27
CA ALA A 36 4.45 4.86 -12.15
C ALA A 36 4.36 3.59 -11.30
N GLY A 37 3.13 3.10 -11.04
CA GLY A 37 2.89 1.87 -10.31
C GLY A 37 3.40 0.63 -11.04
N THR A 38 3.19 0.53 -12.35
CA THR A 38 3.71 -0.57 -13.17
C THR A 38 5.23 -0.56 -13.21
N VAL A 39 5.86 0.59 -13.44
CA VAL A 39 7.32 0.73 -13.43
C VAL A 39 7.90 0.34 -12.07
N ALA A 40 7.32 0.84 -10.98
CA ALA A 40 7.74 0.46 -9.64
C ALA A 40 7.64 -1.06 -9.43
N THR A 41 6.52 -1.66 -9.87
CA THR A 41 6.29 -3.11 -9.77
C THR A 41 7.31 -3.90 -10.57
N VAL A 42 7.61 -3.51 -11.81
CA VAL A 42 8.62 -4.18 -12.67
C VAL A 42 9.99 -4.13 -12.02
N VAL A 43 10.40 -2.95 -11.50
CA VAL A 43 11.69 -2.77 -10.84
C VAL A 43 11.79 -3.59 -9.55
N THR A 44 10.71 -3.70 -8.78
CA THR A 44 10.71 -4.44 -7.51
C THR A 44 10.43 -5.93 -7.68
N TYR A 45 9.97 -6.37 -8.85
CA TYR A 45 9.54 -7.75 -9.09
C TYR A 45 10.63 -8.80 -8.80
N PRO A 46 11.90 -8.62 -9.23
CA PRO A 46 12.96 -9.57 -8.92
C PRO A 46 13.18 -9.74 -7.40
N THR A 47 13.05 -8.64 -6.65
CA THR A 47 13.16 -8.67 -5.19
C THR A 47 12.03 -9.48 -4.55
N ASP A 48 10.81 -9.40 -5.07
CA ASP A 48 9.68 -10.18 -4.58
C ASP A 48 9.86 -11.68 -4.80
N VAL A 49 10.42 -12.08 -5.95
CA VAL A 49 10.74 -13.49 -6.26
C VAL A 49 11.83 -14.01 -5.32
N VAL A 50 12.94 -13.27 -5.17
CA VAL A 50 14.03 -13.63 -4.26
C VAL A 50 13.51 -13.75 -2.83
N LYS A 51 12.73 -12.78 -2.35
CA LYS A 51 12.14 -12.80 -1.01
C LYS A 51 11.23 -14.02 -0.82
N THR A 52 10.40 -14.33 -1.80
CA THR A 52 9.49 -15.49 -1.72
C THR A 52 10.27 -16.79 -1.60
N ARG A 53 11.33 -16.97 -2.39
CA ARG A 53 12.19 -18.17 -2.32
C ARG A 53 12.98 -18.27 -1.02
N LEU A 54 13.45 -17.15 -0.48
CA LEU A 54 14.10 -17.09 0.83
C LEU A 54 13.16 -17.40 2.00
N ILE A 55 11.87 -17.08 1.89
CA ILE A 55 10.86 -17.42 2.90
C ILE A 55 10.52 -18.92 2.84
N VAL A 56 10.49 -19.48 1.64
CA VAL A 56 10.11 -20.87 1.37
C VAL A 56 11.24 -21.86 1.61
N GLN A 57 12.51 -21.44 1.50
CA GLN A 57 13.65 -22.34 1.68
C GLN A 57 13.66 -23.03 3.05
N ASN A 58 14.22 -24.22 3.10
CA ASN A 58 14.40 -24.95 4.35
C ASN A 58 15.42 -24.20 5.24
N ARG A 59 15.10 -24.05 6.52
CA ARG A 59 16.01 -23.41 7.50
C ARG A 59 17.17 -24.31 7.89
N LEU A 60 16.98 -25.63 7.83
CA LEU A 60 17.99 -26.61 8.26
C LEU A 60 19.05 -26.83 7.18
N GLU A 61 18.66 -26.76 5.91
CA GLU A 61 19.55 -26.90 4.75
C GLU A 61 19.32 -25.72 3.79
N PRO A 62 19.96 -24.56 4.04
CA PRO A 62 19.72 -23.36 3.26
C PRO A 62 20.35 -23.47 1.86
N SER A 63 19.51 -23.56 0.82
CA SER A 63 19.96 -23.46 -0.58
C SER A 63 20.49 -22.07 -0.94
N TYR A 64 20.07 -21.02 -0.20
CA TYR A 64 20.51 -19.66 -0.42
C TYR A 64 21.12 -19.05 0.85
N LYS A 65 22.37 -18.58 0.76
CA LYS A 65 23.10 -17.94 1.87
C LYS A 65 22.63 -16.52 2.20
N GLY A 66 21.88 -15.89 1.29
CA GLY A 66 21.38 -14.52 1.45
C GLY A 66 20.72 -14.00 0.18
N ILE A 67 20.31 -12.73 0.20
CA ILE A 67 19.57 -12.07 -0.90
C ILE A 67 20.43 -11.99 -2.17
N LEU A 68 21.69 -11.56 -2.06
CA LEU A 68 22.59 -11.44 -3.22
C LEU A 68 22.95 -12.80 -3.82
N HIS A 69 23.21 -13.78 -2.95
CA HIS A 69 23.47 -15.15 -3.40
C HIS A 69 22.25 -15.74 -4.09
N ALA A 70 21.04 -15.55 -3.53
CA ALA A 70 19.81 -15.98 -4.17
C ALA A 70 19.61 -15.34 -5.55
N PHE A 71 19.80 -14.02 -5.67
CA PHE A 71 19.70 -13.35 -6.95
C PHE A 71 20.68 -13.90 -7.99
N TYR A 72 21.96 -14.06 -7.62
CA TYR A 72 22.99 -14.61 -8.49
C TYR A 72 22.69 -16.05 -8.92
N THR A 73 22.31 -16.91 -7.98
CA THR A 73 21.95 -18.32 -8.26
C THR A 73 20.77 -18.41 -9.22
N ILE A 74 19.71 -17.62 -8.99
CA ILE A 74 18.52 -17.63 -9.86
C ILE A 74 18.87 -17.15 -11.26
N TYR A 75 19.65 -16.07 -11.37
CA TYR A 75 20.07 -15.52 -12.65
C TYR A 75 20.89 -16.52 -13.47
N HIS A 76 21.86 -17.20 -12.84
CA HIS A 76 22.72 -18.15 -13.54
C HIS A 76 22.07 -19.51 -13.83
N GLN A 77 21.24 -20.03 -12.92
CA GLN A 77 20.70 -21.39 -13.05
C GLN A 77 19.35 -21.44 -13.79
N GLU A 78 18.52 -20.41 -13.67
CA GLU A 78 17.18 -20.37 -14.27
C GLU A 78 17.02 -19.27 -15.32
N GLY A 79 17.96 -18.32 -15.37
CA GLY A 79 17.95 -17.20 -16.30
C GLY A 79 17.15 -15.99 -15.82
N PHE A 80 17.28 -14.89 -16.56
CA PHE A 80 16.65 -13.62 -16.23
C PHE A 80 15.11 -13.67 -16.16
N LEU A 81 14.47 -14.46 -17.03
CA LEU A 81 13.00 -14.59 -17.05
C LEU A 81 12.43 -15.25 -15.79
N ALA A 82 13.23 -16.05 -15.07
CA ALA A 82 12.81 -16.67 -13.83
C ALA A 82 12.48 -15.62 -12.73
N LEU A 83 13.19 -14.49 -12.75
CA LEU A 83 12.96 -13.37 -11.84
C LEU A 83 11.62 -12.67 -12.07
N TYR A 84 10.95 -12.89 -13.21
CA TYR A 84 9.66 -12.28 -13.57
C TYR A 84 8.49 -13.29 -13.62
N ARG A 85 8.70 -14.50 -13.08
CA ARG A 85 7.64 -15.52 -13.01
C ARG A 85 6.47 -15.05 -12.14
N GLY A 86 5.28 -15.02 -12.75
CA GLY A 86 4.02 -14.63 -12.10
C GLY A 86 3.63 -13.16 -12.30
N VAL A 87 4.35 -12.39 -13.14
CA VAL A 87 4.02 -10.97 -13.37
C VAL A 87 2.64 -10.81 -14.01
N SER A 88 2.28 -11.73 -14.92
CA SER A 88 0.95 -11.80 -15.54
C SER A 88 -0.18 -11.95 -14.51
N LEU A 89 0.02 -12.78 -13.49
CA LEU A 89 -0.96 -12.98 -12.42
C LEU A 89 -1.12 -11.76 -11.53
N THR A 90 -0.10 -10.91 -11.43
CA THR A 90 -0.20 -9.64 -10.70
C THR A 90 -1.15 -8.69 -11.42
N VAL A 91 -1.07 -8.63 -12.75
CA VAL A 91 -2.00 -7.83 -13.57
C VAL A 91 -3.41 -8.42 -13.54
N LEU A 92 -3.55 -9.74 -13.74
CA LEU A 92 -4.85 -10.41 -13.73
C LEU A 92 -5.53 -10.32 -12.36
N GLY A 93 -4.78 -10.42 -11.26
CA GLY A 93 -5.30 -10.32 -9.90
C GLY A 93 -5.71 -8.89 -9.48
N ALA A 94 -5.19 -7.86 -10.14
CA ALA A 94 -5.52 -6.47 -9.83
C ALA A 94 -6.98 -6.12 -10.20
N ILE A 95 -7.52 -6.76 -11.25
CA ILE A 95 -8.90 -6.57 -11.71
C ILE A 95 -9.93 -7.00 -10.64
N PRO A 96 -9.95 -8.27 -10.16
CA PRO A 96 -10.90 -8.70 -9.14
C PRO A 96 -10.66 -8.03 -7.79
N PHE A 97 -9.41 -7.65 -7.48
CA PHE A 97 -9.11 -6.87 -6.28
C PHE A 97 -9.84 -5.51 -6.34
N SER A 98 -9.64 -4.76 -7.43
CA SER A 98 -10.26 -3.44 -7.62
C SER A 98 -11.78 -3.54 -7.67
N ALA A 99 -12.32 -4.54 -8.35
CA ALA A 99 -13.76 -4.80 -8.40
C ALA A 99 -14.34 -5.08 -7.01
N GLY A 100 -13.67 -5.88 -6.18
CA GLY A 100 -14.08 -6.18 -4.81
C GLY A 100 -14.05 -4.95 -3.89
N SER A 101 -12.99 -4.14 -3.97
CA SER A 101 -12.92 -2.89 -3.20
C SER A 101 -14.01 -1.91 -3.62
N PHE A 102 -14.23 -1.76 -4.92
CA PHE A 102 -15.28 -0.89 -5.45
C PHE A 102 -16.68 -1.38 -5.06
N PHE A 103 -16.90 -2.70 -5.06
CA PHE A 103 -18.16 -3.29 -4.61
C PHE A 103 -18.48 -2.94 -3.15
N VAL A 104 -17.49 -2.97 -2.26
CA VAL A 104 -17.71 -2.53 -0.88
C VAL A 104 -18.01 -1.04 -0.84
N TYR A 105 -17.22 -0.23 -1.56
CA TYR A 105 -17.39 1.23 -1.63
C TYR A 105 -18.82 1.65 -2.01
N ILE A 106 -19.38 1.08 -3.09
CA ILE A 106 -20.74 1.43 -3.55
C ILE A 106 -21.83 1.04 -2.53
N ASN A 107 -21.57 0.05 -1.68
CA ASN A 107 -22.51 -0.43 -0.69
C ASN A 107 -22.31 0.21 0.69
N LEU A 108 -21.27 1.03 0.91
CA LEU A 108 -20.99 1.65 2.21
C LEU A 108 -22.17 2.46 2.75
N ASN A 109 -22.82 3.26 1.88
CA ASN A 109 -23.96 4.08 2.29
C ASN A 109 -25.16 3.22 2.73
N LYS A 110 -25.31 2.01 2.17
CA LYS A 110 -26.35 1.06 2.60
C LYS A 110 -26.01 0.39 3.92
N ILE A 111 -24.73 0.12 4.16
CA ILE A 111 -24.24 -0.53 5.39
C ILE A 111 -24.41 0.41 6.59
N TRP A 112 -24.06 1.69 6.44
CA TRP A 112 -24.05 2.66 7.54
C TRP A 112 -25.28 3.57 7.59
N GLN A 113 -26.15 3.54 6.56
CA GLN A 113 -27.31 4.44 6.43
C GLN A 113 -26.97 5.94 6.56
N GLU A 114 -25.70 6.28 6.35
CA GLU A 114 -25.16 7.63 6.41
C GLU A 114 -24.42 7.94 5.11
N PRO A 115 -24.42 9.21 4.67
CA PRO A 115 -23.64 9.62 3.50
C PRO A 115 -22.14 9.49 3.78
N SER A 116 -21.40 8.93 2.81
CA SER A 116 -19.97 8.58 2.91
C SER A 116 -19.02 9.67 3.39
N PHE A 117 -19.42 10.94 3.31
CA PHE A 117 -18.63 12.08 3.77
C PHE A 117 -18.59 12.24 5.30
N ARG A 118 -19.54 11.65 6.05
CA ARG A 118 -19.67 11.86 7.51
C ARG A 118 -19.13 10.73 8.38
N PHE A 119 -18.47 9.74 7.79
CA PHE A 119 -18.01 8.58 8.55
C PHE A 119 -16.96 8.93 9.61
N SER A 120 -17.18 8.43 10.82
CA SER A 120 -16.23 8.44 11.93
C SER A 120 -14.91 7.77 11.52
N PRO A 121 -13.76 8.18 12.07
CA PRO A 121 -12.47 7.55 11.79
C PRO A 121 -12.48 6.02 12.02
N LEU A 122 -13.22 5.54 13.02
CA LEU A 122 -13.40 4.11 13.28
C LEU A 122 -14.24 3.41 12.21
N GLN A 123 -15.30 4.06 11.71
CA GLN A 123 -16.11 3.52 10.61
C GLN A 123 -15.28 3.42 9.32
N ASN A 124 -14.46 4.43 9.02
CA ASN A 124 -13.54 4.40 7.88
C ASN A 124 -12.51 3.27 8.01
N PHE A 125 -12.00 3.02 9.21
CA PHE A 125 -11.12 1.88 9.48
C PHE A 125 -11.81 0.53 9.21
N ILE A 126 -13.03 0.35 9.73
CA ILE A 126 -13.83 -0.88 9.51
C ILE A 126 -14.13 -1.06 8.01
N ASN A 127 -14.50 0.02 7.32
CA ASN A 127 -14.76 0.03 5.88
C ASN A 127 -13.53 -0.36 5.07
N GLY A 128 -12.36 0.15 5.44
CA GLY A 128 -11.09 -0.23 4.83
C GLY A 128 -10.77 -1.72 5.01
N CYS A 129 -10.94 -2.25 6.22
CA CYS A 129 -10.74 -3.67 6.50
C CYS A 129 -11.74 -4.55 5.74
N LEU A 130 -13.01 -4.16 5.67
CA LEU A 130 -14.04 -4.88 4.92
C LEU A 130 -13.76 -4.88 3.41
N ALA A 131 -13.44 -3.72 2.84
CA ALA A 131 -13.08 -3.57 1.43
C ALA A 131 -11.84 -4.41 1.09
N ALA A 132 -10.82 -4.39 1.95
CA ALA A 132 -9.63 -5.21 1.78
C ALA A 132 -9.96 -6.71 1.86
N GLY A 133 -10.80 -7.14 2.82
CA GLY A 133 -11.19 -8.54 2.98
C GLY A 133 -11.94 -9.09 1.76
N VAL A 134 -12.92 -8.34 1.25
CA VAL A 134 -13.69 -8.73 0.05
C VAL A 134 -12.79 -8.75 -1.19
N ALA A 135 -12.00 -7.69 -1.41
CA ALA A 135 -11.05 -7.62 -2.51
C ALA A 135 -10.03 -8.76 -2.49
N GLN A 136 -9.51 -9.08 -1.30
CA GLN A 136 -8.53 -10.14 -1.13
C GLN A 136 -9.15 -11.51 -1.38
N THR A 137 -10.41 -11.73 -0.99
CA THR A 137 -11.15 -12.98 -1.23
C THR A 137 -11.37 -13.23 -2.73
N LEU A 138 -11.72 -12.20 -3.49
CA LEU A 138 -11.92 -12.31 -4.94
C LEU A 138 -10.62 -12.47 -5.73
N SER A 139 -9.55 -11.78 -5.31
CA SER A 139 -8.23 -11.85 -5.95
C SER A 139 -7.38 -13.04 -5.51
N PHE A 140 -7.76 -13.74 -4.44
CA PHE A 140 -6.96 -14.78 -3.81
C PHE A 140 -6.52 -15.90 -4.75
N PRO A 141 -7.36 -16.43 -5.65
CA PRO A 141 -6.94 -17.48 -6.59
C PRO A 141 -5.73 -17.08 -7.43
N PHE A 142 -5.68 -15.83 -7.91
CA PHE A 142 -4.56 -15.32 -8.70
C PHE A 142 -3.31 -15.15 -7.85
N GLU A 143 -3.46 -14.66 -6.62
CA GLU A 143 -2.35 -14.56 -5.66
C GLU A 143 -1.79 -15.93 -5.29
N THR A 144 -2.62 -16.95 -5.06
CA THR A 144 -2.16 -18.31 -4.76
C THR A 144 -1.32 -18.88 -5.90
N VAL A 145 -1.80 -18.78 -7.15
CA VAL A 145 -1.04 -19.25 -8.32
C VAL A 145 0.23 -18.44 -8.49
N LYS A 146 0.19 -17.12 -8.25
CA LYS A 146 1.38 -16.24 -8.34
C LYS A 146 2.45 -16.69 -7.36
N ARG A 147 2.08 -16.91 -6.10
CA ARG A 147 3.01 -17.36 -5.06
C ARG A 147 3.61 -18.71 -5.38
N LYS A 148 2.82 -19.65 -5.91
CA LYS A 148 3.34 -20.94 -6.39
C LYS A 148 4.36 -20.76 -7.53
N MET A 149 4.05 -19.91 -8.51
CA MET A 149 4.97 -19.61 -9.62
C MET A 149 6.27 -18.95 -9.15
N GLN A 150 6.22 -18.06 -8.16
CA GLN A 150 7.38 -17.39 -7.60
C GLN A 150 8.24 -18.33 -6.73
N ALA A 151 7.60 -19.22 -5.98
CA ALA A 151 8.25 -20.20 -5.10
C ALA A 151 8.92 -21.35 -5.88
N GLN A 152 8.37 -21.72 -7.05
CA GLN A 152 8.89 -22.81 -7.86
C GLN A 152 10.33 -22.51 -8.30
N SER A 153 11.25 -23.37 -7.86
CA SER A 153 12.69 -23.25 -8.10
C SER A 153 13.28 -24.66 -8.17
N PRO A 154 14.00 -25.04 -9.23
CA PRO A 154 14.72 -26.32 -9.29
C PRO A 154 15.81 -26.43 -8.22
N CYS A 155 16.37 -25.28 -7.83
CA CYS A 155 17.44 -25.14 -6.85
C CYS A 155 16.99 -25.39 -5.39
N LEU A 156 15.68 -25.45 -5.14
CA LEU A 156 15.10 -25.68 -3.82
C LEU A 156 14.69 -27.14 -3.66
N PRO A 157 14.93 -27.77 -2.49
CA PRO A 157 14.40 -29.10 -2.21
C PRO A 157 12.87 -29.09 -2.34
N HIS A 158 12.33 -30.15 -2.94
CA HIS A 158 10.90 -30.27 -3.26
C HIS A 158 10.32 -29.10 -4.08
N TYR A 159 11.13 -28.49 -4.96
CA TYR A 159 10.73 -27.37 -5.83
C TYR A 159 10.16 -26.16 -5.08
N GLY A 160 10.63 -25.91 -3.85
CA GLY A 160 10.12 -24.83 -3.01
C GLY A 160 8.79 -25.16 -2.33
N GLY A 161 8.59 -26.43 -1.94
CA GLY A 161 7.36 -26.87 -1.26
C GLY A 161 6.11 -26.73 -2.11
N VAL A 162 6.28 -26.63 -3.43
CA VAL A 162 5.16 -26.56 -4.38
C VAL A 162 4.75 -27.99 -4.70
N ASP A 163 3.55 -28.38 -4.26
CA ASP A 163 3.03 -29.75 -4.40
C ASP A 163 2.84 -30.22 -5.86
N ILE A 164 3.06 -29.33 -6.83
CA ILE A 164 2.60 -29.47 -8.21
C ILE A 164 3.68 -28.98 -9.18
N ARG A 165 4.06 -29.82 -10.14
CA ARG A 165 4.91 -29.41 -11.27
C ARG A 165 4.05 -28.84 -12.39
N PHE A 166 4.24 -27.56 -12.70
CA PHE A 166 3.57 -26.89 -13.80
C PHE A 166 4.57 -26.23 -14.75
N THR A 167 4.20 -26.13 -16.02
CA THR A 167 5.00 -25.49 -17.08
C THR A 167 4.64 -24.02 -17.25
N GLY A 168 3.40 -23.65 -16.88
CA GLY A 168 2.90 -22.30 -17.03
C GLY A 168 1.76 -21.95 -16.08
N MET A 169 1.26 -20.73 -16.19
CA MET A 169 0.20 -20.18 -15.33
C MET A 169 -1.10 -20.98 -15.39
N VAL A 170 -1.61 -21.26 -16.59
CA VAL A 170 -2.87 -21.98 -16.80
C VAL A 170 -2.77 -23.43 -16.31
N ASP A 171 -1.61 -24.05 -16.53
CA ASP A 171 -1.31 -25.39 -16.06
C ASP A 171 -1.28 -25.45 -14.53
N CYS A 172 -0.61 -24.48 -13.88
CA CYS A 172 -0.61 -24.34 -12.42
C CYS A 172 -2.03 -24.19 -11.84
N PHE A 173 -2.88 -23.40 -12.50
CA PHE A 173 -4.28 -23.21 -12.10
C PHE A 173 -5.07 -24.51 -12.22
N ARG A 174 -5.04 -25.15 -13.41
CA ARG A 174 -5.74 -26.40 -13.71
C ARG A 174 -5.32 -27.51 -12.75
N GLN A 175 -4.02 -27.66 -12.53
CA GLN A 175 -3.48 -28.73 -11.72
C GLN A 175 -3.71 -28.47 -10.22
N THR A 176 -3.73 -27.22 -9.78
CA THR A 176 -4.17 -26.88 -8.41
C THR A 176 -5.61 -27.31 -8.17
N VAL A 177 -6.51 -27.04 -9.10
CA VAL A 177 -7.92 -27.46 -9.01
C VAL A 177 -8.04 -28.98 -9.07
N LYS A 178 -7.25 -29.66 -9.90
CA LYS A 178 -7.26 -31.13 -10.00
C LYS A 178 -6.75 -31.83 -8.74
N THR A 179 -5.72 -31.29 -8.10
CA THR A 179 -5.07 -31.94 -6.93
C THR A 179 -5.70 -31.57 -5.59
N LYS A 180 -6.06 -30.30 -5.38
CA LYS A 180 -6.57 -29.78 -4.09
C LYS A 180 -8.02 -29.28 -4.15
N SER A 181 -8.75 -29.60 -5.22
CA SER A 181 -10.09 -29.07 -5.51
C SER A 181 -10.11 -27.54 -5.67
N VAL A 182 -11.28 -26.98 -5.96
CA VAL A 182 -11.46 -25.53 -6.16
C VAL A 182 -11.08 -24.73 -4.90
N LEU A 183 -11.39 -25.25 -3.71
CA LEU A 183 -11.04 -24.62 -2.43
C LEU A 183 -9.51 -24.52 -2.20
N GLY A 184 -8.72 -25.37 -2.88
CA GLY A 184 -7.26 -25.29 -2.85
C GLY A 184 -6.70 -23.95 -3.34
N LEU A 185 -7.46 -23.20 -4.15
CA LEU A 185 -7.09 -21.84 -4.57
C LEU A 185 -7.18 -20.81 -3.44
N TRP A 186 -7.98 -21.08 -2.40
CA TRP A 186 -8.13 -20.24 -1.20
C TRP A 186 -7.31 -20.71 -0.01
N CYS A 187 -6.43 -21.70 -0.21
CA CYS A 187 -5.54 -22.17 0.85
C CYS A 187 -4.58 -21.05 1.28
N GLY A 188 -4.72 -20.60 2.53
CA GLY A 188 -3.97 -19.46 3.08
C GLY A 188 -4.76 -18.14 3.16
N LEU A 189 -6.03 -18.12 2.71
CA LEU A 189 -6.88 -16.92 2.81
C LEU A 189 -7.01 -16.45 4.26
N THR A 190 -7.27 -17.36 5.20
CA THR A 190 -7.43 -17.02 6.62
C THR A 190 -6.20 -16.31 7.19
N ALA A 191 -5.00 -16.82 6.91
CA ALA A 191 -3.76 -16.17 7.34
C ALA A 191 -3.58 -14.79 6.68
N ASN A 192 -4.02 -14.66 5.43
CA ASN A 192 -3.99 -13.38 4.71
C ASN A 192 -5.01 -12.38 5.29
N LEU A 193 -6.22 -12.81 5.65
CA LEU A 193 -7.22 -11.95 6.29
C LEU A 193 -6.78 -11.53 7.70
N LEU A 194 -6.19 -12.44 8.46
CA LEU A 194 -5.70 -12.14 9.82
C LEU A 194 -4.65 -11.02 9.84
N LYS A 195 -3.75 -10.98 8.85
CA LYS A 195 -2.74 -9.91 8.75
C LYS A 195 -3.31 -8.55 8.32
N ILE A 196 -4.52 -8.48 7.75
CA ILE A 196 -5.11 -7.22 7.28
C ILE A 196 -5.32 -6.26 8.46
N VAL A 197 -5.96 -6.72 9.53
CA VAL A 197 -6.33 -5.86 10.66
C VAL A 197 -5.09 -5.23 11.33
N PRO A 198 -4.02 -5.98 11.69
CA PRO A 198 -2.80 -5.38 12.22
C PRO A 198 -2.12 -4.42 11.25
N TYR A 199 -2.07 -4.77 9.96
CA TYR A 199 -1.45 -3.93 8.93
C TYR A 199 -2.16 -2.58 8.81
N TYR A 200 -3.48 -2.59 8.63
CA TYR A 200 -4.27 -1.36 8.56
C TYR A 200 -4.27 -0.61 9.90
N GLY A 201 -4.25 -1.33 11.02
CA GLY A 201 -4.21 -0.75 12.36
C GLY A 201 -2.96 0.09 12.56
N VAL A 202 -1.78 -0.49 12.29
CA VAL A 202 -0.50 0.23 12.35
C VAL A 202 -0.50 1.39 11.37
N MET A 203 -0.91 1.18 10.12
CA MET A 203 -0.95 2.24 9.12
C MET A 203 -1.81 3.42 9.56
N PHE A 204 -3.02 3.15 10.07
CA PHE A 204 -3.97 4.16 10.54
C PHE A 204 -3.45 4.88 11.79
N SER A 205 -2.93 4.13 12.77
CA SER A 205 -2.36 4.70 13.99
C SER A 205 -1.15 5.59 13.69
N THR A 206 -0.25 5.17 12.80
CA THR A 206 0.88 5.98 12.38
C THR A 206 0.42 7.24 11.65
N PHE A 207 -0.58 7.13 10.77
CA PHE A 207 -1.15 8.30 10.09
C PHE A 207 -1.76 9.31 11.07
N GLU A 208 -2.62 8.87 11.99
CA GLU A 208 -3.22 9.74 13.01
C GLU A 208 -2.15 10.39 13.90
N PHE A 209 -1.12 9.64 14.27
CA PHE A 209 -0.01 10.17 15.06
C PHE A 209 0.78 11.23 14.28
N CYS A 210 1.19 10.94 13.04
CA CYS A 210 1.90 11.89 12.19
C CYS A 210 1.07 13.15 11.93
N LYS A 211 -0.24 13.00 11.67
CA LYS A 211 -1.18 14.11 11.50
C LYS A 211 -1.21 15.01 12.74
N ARG A 212 -1.32 14.43 13.95
CA ARG A 212 -1.31 15.17 15.22
C ARG A 212 -0.01 15.93 15.43
N VAL A 213 1.13 15.32 15.15
CA VAL A 213 2.44 15.97 15.26
C VAL A 213 2.55 17.16 14.31
N CYS A 214 2.11 17.01 13.06
CA CYS A 214 2.08 18.12 12.10
C CYS A 214 1.15 19.25 12.54
N LEU A 215 -0.05 18.93 13.04
CA LEU A 215 -1.00 19.91 13.54
C LEU A 215 -0.47 20.65 14.78
N TYR A 216 0.21 19.95 15.68
CA TYR A 216 0.90 20.56 16.82
C TYR A 216 2.01 21.51 16.36
N ARG A 217 2.87 21.08 15.42
CA ARG A 217 3.95 21.91 14.89
C ARG A 217 3.45 23.17 14.18
N ASN A 218 2.36 23.05 13.43
CA ASN A 218 1.72 24.19 12.79
C ASN A 218 0.92 25.04 13.80
N GLY A 219 0.67 24.52 15.00
CA GLY A 219 0.09 25.27 16.11
C GLY A 219 -1.42 25.27 16.18
N TYR A 220 -2.09 24.27 15.61
CA TYR A 220 -3.54 24.08 15.70
C TYR A 220 -3.98 23.38 17.00
N ILE A 221 -3.07 22.67 17.66
CA ILE A 221 -3.36 21.82 18.84
C ILE A 221 -2.39 22.21 19.98
N GLU A 222 -2.86 22.21 21.22
CA GLU A 222 -2.04 22.56 22.41
C GLU A 222 -1.01 21.49 22.78
N SER A 223 -1.31 20.22 22.53
CA SER A 223 -0.44 19.10 22.89
C SER A 223 -0.52 17.96 21.86
N PRO A 224 0.59 17.28 21.55
CA PRO A 224 0.59 16.15 20.61
C PRO A 224 -0.23 14.94 21.12
N LEU A 225 -0.48 14.85 22.43
CA LEU A 225 -1.18 13.72 23.07
C LEU A 225 -2.69 13.93 23.22
N SER A 226 -3.17 15.17 23.24
CA SER A 226 -4.59 15.51 23.38
C SER A 226 -5.07 16.23 22.13
N TYR A 227 -6.11 15.71 21.46
CA TYR A 227 -6.73 16.37 20.30
C TYR A 227 -7.64 17.53 20.78
N LYS A 228 -7.09 18.48 21.53
CA LYS A 228 -7.78 19.72 21.89
C LYS A 228 -7.26 20.83 21.01
N LEU A 229 -8.13 21.36 20.15
CA LEU A 229 -7.81 22.53 19.35
C LEU A 229 -7.61 23.73 20.27
N ILE A 230 -6.70 24.64 19.88
CA ILE A 230 -6.52 25.91 20.59
C ILE A 230 -7.84 26.70 20.48
N PRO A 231 -8.38 27.24 21.58
CA PRO A 231 -9.62 28.02 21.52
C PRO A 231 -9.48 29.22 20.55
N GLY A 232 -10.45 29.32 19.64
CA GLY A 232 -10.49 30.33 18.56
C GLY A 232 -9.71 29.97 17.29
N VAL A 233 -9.24 28.73 17.14
CA VAL A 233 -8.60 28.22 15.92
C VAL A 233 -9.48 27.17 15.26
N ASP A 234 -10.02 27.49 14.08
CA ASP A 234 -10.70 26.53 13.22
C ASP A 234 -9.72 25.79 12.30
N GLN A 235 -10.04 24.52 12.01
CA GLN A 235 -9.23 23.67 11.12
C GLN A 235 -9.30 24.06 9.63
N SER A 236 -10.18 25.02 9.29
CA SER A 236 -10.30 25.63 7.97
C SER A 236 -9.22 26.70 7.69
N LEU A 237 -8.60 27.25 8.73
CA LEU A 237 -7.54 28.26 8.60
C LEU A 237 -6.29 27.65 7.98
N GLN A 238 -5.74 28.32 6.96
CA GLN A 238 -4.46 27.92 6.39
C GLN A 238 -3.31 28.19 7.39
N PRO A 239 -2.15 27.51 7.26
CA PRO A 239 -1.04 27.68 8.19
C PRO A 239 -0.53 29.12 8.27
N GLN A 240 -0.64 29.88 7.16
CA GLN A 240 -0.28 31.29 7.06
C GLN A 240 -1.24 32.18 7.86
N GLU A 241 -2.55 32.02 7.64
CA GLU A 241 -3.62 32.70 8.40
C GLU A 241 -3.48 32.45 9.91
N LEU A 242 -3.06 31.24 10.30
CA LEU A 242 -2.84 30.89 11.69
C LEU A 242 -1.63 31.62 12.30
N GLN A 243 -0.56 31.82 11.52
CA GLN A 243 0.57 32.65 11.94
C GLN A 243 0.16 34.11 12.10
N GLU A 244 -0.65 34.65 11.19
CA GLU A 244 -1.18 36.01 11.29
C GLU A 244 -2.07 36.20 12.52
N LEU A 245 -2.97 35.24 12.79
CA LEU A 245 -3.81 35.22 13.99
C LEU A 245 -2.98 35.19 15.28
N LYS A 246 -1.87 34.44 15.29
CA LYS A 246 -0.92 34.44 16.41
C LYS A 246 -0.20 35.78 16.56
N PHE A 247 0.20 36.42 15.46
CA PHE A 247 0.83 37.75 15.48
C PHE A 247 -0.14 38.82 15.98
N LEU A 248 -1.37 38.85 15.48
CA LEU A 248 -2.43 39.76 15.92
C LEU A 248 -2.77 39.58 17.41
N ARG A 249 -2.88 38.32 17.86
CA ARG A 249 -3.08 38.01 19.28
C ARG A 249 -1.89 38.48 20.13
N ARG A 250 -0.66 38.40 19.62
CA ARG A 250 0.54 38.85 20.34
C ARG A 250 0.66 40.38 20.38
N GLY A 251 0.26 41.07 19.30
CA GLY A 251 0.24 42.54 19.23
C GLY A 251 -0.78 43.20 20.14
N ASN A 252 -1.93 42.56 20.38
CA ASN A 252 -2.95 43.07 21.32
C ASN A 252 -2.56 42.91 22.80
N PHE A 253 -1.49 42.18 23.13
CA PHE A 253 -1.03 41.92 24.50
C PHE A 253 0.22 42.71 24.91
N GLU A 254 0.86 43.47 24.01
CA GLU A 254 1.92 44.41 24.39
C GLU A 254 1.31 45.79 24.73
N PRO A 255 1.33 46.24 26.00
CA PRO A 255 0.98 47.63 26.30
C PRO A 255 2.03 48.56 25.68
N PRO A 256 1.65 49.76 25.22
CA PRO A 256 2.61 50.71 24.65
C PRO A 256 3.68 51.02 25.69
N LYS A 257 4.95 50.91 25.29
CA LYS A 257 6.09 51.29 26.15
C LYS A 257 5.87 52.73 26.62
N PRO A 258 5.96 53.03 27.93
CA PRO A 258 5.87 54.40 28.39
C PRO A 258 7.05 55.18 27.80
N THR A 259 6.75 56.18 26.99
CA THR A 259 7.67 57.23 26.59
C THR A 259 8.18 57.90 27.85
N LEU A 260 9.46 57.69 28.17
CA LEU A 260 10.18 58.51 29.14
C LEU A 260 10.29 59.92 28.54
N GLU A 261 9.42 60.82 29.00
CA GLU A 261 9.59 62.26 28.83
C GLU A 261 10.76 62.72 29.71
N ASN A 262 11.75 63.34 29.09
CA ASN A 262 12.82 64.11 29.74
C ASN A 262 12.32 65.52 30.04
#